data_AF-A0A9D2IJU8-F1
#
_entry.id   AF-A0A9D2IJU8-F1
#
_cell.length_a   1.000
_cell.length_b   1.000
_cell.length_c   1.000
_cell.angle_alpha   90.00
_cell.angle_beta   90.00
_cell.angle_gamma   90.00
#
_symmetry.space_group_name_H-M   'P 1'
#
loop_
_entity.id
_entity.type
_entity.pdbx_description
1 polymer ?
#
loop_
_entity_poly.entity_id
_entity_poly.type
_entity_poly.pdbx_seq_one_letter_code
_entity_poly.pdbx_strand_id
1 'polypeptide(L)'
;METLTDIVGHHVHLVKFDTIVSDGASNGWNNIAGARRYETLIERFFANTGLRTIFFHDHLFANSHQMHGMFGAMIIEEAGTTFHSVRSGRELKRGTQAVIRRRDGNPLTPPLILETCPGDEIIIRLLDGAHEEQHAFNLTGLSWRREIADPHSPLAASQTIGISEAFNLRITQKYAPGDYLYYFGGIDDAWLGLWGILRANAGEWIEVTLHNLFDPEHPWNILIIPRSLWTLSTSLLCGYP
;
A
#
# COMPACT_ATOMS: atom_id res chain seq x y z
N MET A 1 14.75 12.78 19.62
CA MET A 1 15.08 11.89 20.75
C MET A 1 15.98 10.82 20.17
N GLU A 2 17.19 10.63 20.69
CA GLU A 2 18.05 9.52 20.23
C GLU A 2 17.73 8.29 21.08
N THR A 3 17.11 7.27 20.49
CA THR A 3 16.92 5.98 21.17
C THR A 3 18.11 5.08 20.87
N LEU A 4 19.02 4.94 21.84
CA LEU A 4 20.16 4.03 21.76
C LEU A 4 19.70 2.60 22.04
N THR A 5 19.45 1.84 20.98
CA THR A 5 19.18 0.39 21.02
C THR A 5 20.08 -0.30 20.01
N ASP A 6 20.51 -1.52 20.30
CA ASP A 6 21.43 -2.29 19.47
C ASP A 6 20.79 -3.54 18.86
N ILE A 7 19.51 -3.78 19.14
CA ILE A 7 18.71 -4.93 18.71
C ILE A 7 17.33 -4.48 18.23
N VAL A 8 16.78 -5.15 17.22
CA VAL A 8 15.41 -4.95 16.71
C VAL A 8 14.74 -6.32 16.55
N GLY A 9 13.53 -6.47 17.07
CA GLY A 9 12.67 -7.64 16.90
C GLY A 9 11.67 -7.44 15.77
N HIS A 10 11.17 -8.54 15.21
CA HIS A 10 10.13 -8.54 14.19
C HIS A 10 8.97 -9.42 14.63
N HIS A 11 8.02 -8.82 15.36
CA HIS A 11 6.84 -9.48 15.87
C HIS A 11 5.69 -9.33 14.89
N VAL A 12 5.23 -10.46 14.35
CA VAL A 12 4.12 -10.53 13.39
C VAL A 12 2.82 -10.91 14.09
N HIS A 13 1.74 -10.22 13.78
CA HIS A 13 0.44 -10.52 14.38
C HIS A 13 -0.28 -11.64 13.63
N LEU A 14 -1.10 -12.44 14.33
CA LEU A 14 -2.04 -13.44 13.76
C LEU A 14 -1.43 -14.63 12.97
N VAL A 15 -0.21 -14.53 12.47
CA VAL A 15 0.47 -15.62 11.76
C VAL A 15 0.99 -16.65 12.77
N LYS A 16 0.98 -17.92 12.38
CA LYS A 16 1.51 -19.00 13.24
C LYS A 16 3.03 -19.03 13.18
N PHE A 17 3.68 -19.12 14.33
CA PHE A 17 5.13 -19.28 14.46
C PHE A 17 5.48 -20.02 15.75
N ASP A 18 6.75 -20.43 15.87
CA ASP A 18 7.29 -20.99 17.10
C ASP A 18 7.79 -19.85 18.00
N THR A 19 7.13 -19.70 19.16
CA THR A 19 7.40 -18.62 20.12
C THR A 19 8.78 -18.70 20.76
N ILE A 20 9.46 -19.86 20.69
CA ILE A 20 10.81 -20.05 21.24
C ILE A 20 11.87 -19.40 20.31
N VAL A 21 11.60 -19.26 19.01
CA VAL A 21 12.62 -18.87 18.01
C VAL A 21 12.21 -17.74 17.05
N SER A 22 10.94 -17.39 16.93
CA SER A 22 10.46 -16.44 15.90
C SER A 22 9.36 -15.50 16.40
N ASP A 23 9.37 -15.21 17.71
CA ASP A 23 8.38 -14.31 18.31
C ASP A 23 8.68 -12.83 18.03
N GLY A 24 9.94 -12.41 17.87
CA GLY A 24 10.22 -10.97 17.79
C GLY A 24 10.05 -10.21 19.11
N ALA A 25 9.81 -10.91 20.22
CA ALA A 25 9.51 -10.37 21.55
C ALA A 25 10.30 -11.07 22.66
N SER A 26 10.30 -10.52 23.89
CA SER A 26 10.83 -11.19 25.08
C SER A 26 9.67 -11.77 25.90
N ASN A 27 9.50 -13.09 25.86
CA ASN A 27 8.37 -13.78 26.52
C ASN A 27 8.79 -14.60 27.76
N GLY A 28 10.05 -14.46 28.19
CA GLY A 28 10.62 -15.10 29.38
C GLY A 28 11.13 -16.52 29.18
N TRP A 29 10.71 -17.22 28.11
CA TRP A 29 11.16 -18.58 27.81
C TRP A 29 11.41 -18.80 26.31
N ASN A 30 12.14 -17.87 25.69
CA ASN A 30 12.55 -17.93 24.30
C ASN A 30 14.02 -17.55 24.09
N ASN A 31 14.55 -17.93 22.93
CA ASN A 31 15.85 -17.47 22.47
C ASN A 31 15.82 -15.97 22.16
N ILE A 32 16.99 -15.37 21.92
CA ILE A 32 17.08 -14.00 21.39
C ILE A 32 16.35 -13.97 20.04
N ALA A 33 15.16 -13.39 20.04
CA ALA A 33 14.29 -13.24 18.87
C ALA A 33 14.38 -11.80 18.32
N GLY A 34 15.61 -11.30 18.13
CA GLY A 34 15.87 -10.00 17.52
C GLY A 34 17.25 -9.98 16.88
N ALA A 35 17.42 -9.17 15.83
CA ALA A 35 18.69 -9.00 15.14
C ALA A 35 19.46 -7.83 15.76
N ARG A 36 20.68 -8.08 16.23
CA ARG A 36 21.57 -7.00 16.66
C ARG A 36 22.22 -6.31 15.47
N ARG A 37 22.86 -5.17 15.72
CA ARG A 37 23.69 -4.48 14.73
C ARG A 37 24.68 -5.46 14.09
N TYR A 38 24.61 -5.60 12.76
CA TYR A 38 25.42 -6.50 11.93
C TYR A 38 25.14 -8.00 12.06
N GLU A 39 24.12 -8.41 12.80
CA GLU A 39 23.66 -9.79 12.85
C GLU A 39 22.54 -10.04 11.82
N THR A 40 22.33 -11.31 11.49
CA THR A 40 21.20 -11.74 10.66
C THR A 40 20.38 -12.75 11.44
N LEU A 41 19.10 -12.43 11.64
CA LEU A 41 18.11 -13.35 12.18
C LEU A 41 17.26 -13.88 11.03
N ILE A 42 16.97 -15.18 11.02
CA ILE A 42 16.06 -15.81 10.08
C ILE A 42 14.87 -16.34 10.86
N GLU A 43 13.71 -15.75 10.65
CA GLU A 43 12.45 -16.16 11.26
C GLU A 43 11.60 -16.92 10.25
N ARG A 44 10.82 -17.88 10.75
CA ARG A 44 9.95 -18.72 9.92
C ARG A 44 8.53 -18.65 10.42
N PHE A 45 7.65 -18.25 9.51
CA PHE A 45 6.23 -18.11 9.75
C PHE A 45 5.45 -19.13 8.92
N PHE A 46 4.39 -19.69 9.50
CA PHE A 46 3.51 -20.64 8.85
C PHE A 46 2.19 -19.97 8.45
N ALA A 47 2.14 -19.52 7.19
CA ALA A 47 0.98 -18.89 6.57
C ALA A 47 0.03 -19.96 5.99
N ASN A 48 -0.93 -20.43 6.78
CA ASN A 48 -1.89 -21.48 6.36
C ASN A 48 -3.32 -20.96 6.10
N THR A 49 -3.55 -19.67 6.30
CA THR A 49 -4.86 -19.02 6.15
C THR A 49 -4.67 -17.72 5.37
N GLY A 50 -5.66 -17.35 4.55
CA GLY A 50 -5.70 -16.07 3.83
C GLY A 50 -5.96 -14.89 4.78
N LEU A 51 -4.99 -14.57 5.63
CA LEU A 51 -5.05 -13.48 6.62
C LEU A 51 -4.99 -12.08 5.99
N ARG A 52 -4.89 -12.00 4.65
CA ARG A 52 -4.85 -10.76 3.85
C ARG A 52 -3.73 -9.83 4.28
N THR A 53 -4.03 -8.88 5.16
CA THR A 53 -3.08 -7.86 5.63
C THR A 53 -2.87 -8.07 7.11
N ILE A 54 -1.61 -8.22 7.50
CA ILE A 54 -1.17 -8.48 8.86
C ILE A 54 -0.23 -7.36 9.26
N PHE A 55 -0.49 -6.75 10.41
CA PHE A 55 0.44 -5.79 10.99
C PHE A 55 1.65 -6.51 11.62
N PHE A 56 2.82 -5.91 11.50
CA PHE A 56 3.99 -6.31 12.27
C PHE A 56 4.76 -5.08 12.74
N HIS A 57 5.45 -5.24 13.85
CA HIS A 57 6.28 -4.21 14.48
C HIS A 57 7.26 -4.86 15.45
N ASP A 58 8.13 -4.07 16.05
CA ASP A 58 9.04 -4.54 17.09
C ASP A 58 8.30 -4.71 18.42
N HIS A 59 8.62 -5.77 19.16
CA HIS A 59 8.11 -6.02 20.52
C HIS A 59 9.20 -5.99 21.60
N LEU A 60 10.46 -5.72 21.25
CA LEU A 60 11.54 -5.56 22.25
C LEU A 60 11.53 -4.14 22.83
N PHE A 61 11.31 -3.15 21.96
CA PHE A 61 11.26 -1.71 22.22
C PHE A 61 10.17 -1.05 21.34
N ALA A 62 8.98 -1.65 21.27
CA ALA A 62 7.85 -1.21 20.44
C ALA A 62 7.67 0.32 20.44
N ASN A 63 7.57 0.89 21.64
CA ASN A 63 7.35 2.33 21.84
C ASN A 63 8.44 3.23 21.28
N SER A 64 9.66 2.70 21.15
CA SER A 64 10.76 3.45 20.57
C SER A 64 10.88 3.17 19.08
N HIS A 65 10.92 1.92 18.64
CA HIS A 65 11.25 1.59 17.25
C HIS A 65 10.14 1.97 16.26
N GLN A 66 8.87 1.91 16.65
CA GLN A 66 7.77 2.35 15.80
C GLN A 66 7.87 3.84 15.43
N MET A 67 8.26 4.67 16.41
CA MET A 67 8.50 6.11 16.22
C MET A 67 9.68 6.40 15.27
N HIS A 68 10.53 5.41 15.04
CA HIS A 68 11.65 5.47 14.10
C HIS A 68 11.37 4.70 12.80
N GLY A 69 10.11 4.29 12.57
CA GLY A 69 9.67 3.65 11.33
C GLY A 69 9.74 2.12 11.30
N MET A 70 9.97 1.46 12.44
CA MET A 70 9.90 0.00 12.51
C MET A 70 8.46 -0.46 12.72
N PHE A 71 7.75 -0.58 11.61
CA PHE A 71 6.47 -1.25 11.50
C PHE A 71 6.20 -1.57 10.02
N GLY A 72 5.22 -2.41 9.76
CA GLY A 72 4.83 -2.70 8.40
C GLY A 72 3.64 -3.63 8.28
N ALA A 73 3.41 -4.06 7.05
CA ALA A 73 2.35 -4.99 6.72
C ALA A 73 2.92 -6.22 6.02
N MET A 74 2.54 -7.40 6.49
CA MET A 74 2.70 -8.65 5.77
C MET A 74 1.40 -8.93 5.00
N ILE A 75 1.53 -9.17 3.70
CA ILE A 75 0.40 -9.47 2.82
C ILE A 75 0.45 -10.95 2.43
N ILE A 76 -0.61 -11.69 2.70
CA ILE A 76 -0.77 -13.10 2.31
C ILE A 76 -1.88 -13.20 1.26
N GLU A 77 -1.49 -13.57 0.05
CA GLU A 77 -2.38 -13.82 -1.09
C GLU A 77 -2.56 -15.33 -1.36
N GLU A 78 -3.51 -15.66 -2.25
CA GLU A 78 -3.73 -17.02 -2.72
C GLU A 78 -2.46 -17.63 -3.37
N ALA A 79 -2.22 -18.92 -3.13
CA ALA A 79 -1.06 -19.62 -3.65
C ALA A 79 -0.98 -19.59 -5.19
N GLY A 80 0.14 -19.10 -5.73
CA GLY A 80 0.34 -18.93 -7.17
C GLY A 80 0.01 -17.53 -7.69
N THR A 81 -0.32 -16.60 -6.79
CA THR A 81 -0.37 -15.16 -7.10
C THR A 81 1.03 -14.64 -7.47
N THR A 82 1.11 -13.80 -8.50
CA THR A 82 2.34 -13.16 -8.97
C THR A 82 2.25 -11.64 -8.87
N PHE A 83 3.40 -10.98 -8.70
CA PHE A 83 3.50 -9.52 -8.54
C PHE A 83 4.18 -8.92 -9.77
N HIS A 84 3.62 -7.88 -10.38
CA HIS A 84 4.10 -7.31 -11.63
C HIS A 84 4.31 -5.80 -11.56
N SER A 85 5.24 -5.29 -12.35
CA SER A 85 5.48 -3.85 -12.49
C SER A 85 4.32 -3.18 -13.19
N VAL A 86 3.84 -2.06 -12.63
CA VAL A 86 2.80 -1.22 -13.26
C VAL A 86 3.25 -0.71 -14.62
N ARG A 87 4.52 -0.32 -14.76
CA ARG A 87 5.05 0.28 -15.99
C ARG A 87 5.41 -0.76 -17.06
N SER A 88 6.07 -1.84 -16.65
CA SER A 88 6.63 -2.81 -17.61
C SER A 88 5.83 -4.11 -17.73
N GLY A 89 4.89 -4.38 -16.84
CA GLY A 89 4.14 -5.63 -16.77
C GLY A 89 4.96 -6.86 -16.36
N ARG A 90 6.28 -6.72 -16.20
CA ARG A 90 7.20 -7.81 -15.81
C ARG A 90 7.05 -8.17 -14.34
N GLU A 91 7.30 -9.43 -14.00
CA GLU A 91 7.26 -9.90 -12.62
C GLU A 91 8.30 -9.17 -11.75
N LEU A 92 7.90 -8.84 -10.52
CA LEU A 92 8.69 -8.11 -9.54
C LEU A 92 8.93 -8.97 -8.30
N LYS A 93 10.17 -8.94 -7.80
CA LYS A 93 10.51 -9.46 -6.47
C LYS A 93 10.40 -8.40 -5.37
N ARG A 94 10.52 -7.12 -5.73
CA ARG A 94 10.43 -5.95 -4.84
C ARG A 94 10.10 -4.70 -5.64
N GLY A 95 9.49 -3.72 -5.00
CA GLY A 95 9.17 -2.42 -5.59
C GLY A 95 8.24 -1.63 -4.68
N THR A 96 8.07 -0.35 -4.97
CA THR A 96 7.12 0.53 -4.26
C THR A 96 5.69 0.38 -4.77
N GLN A 97 5.51 -0.23 -5.94
CA GLN A 97 4.22 -0.44 -6.60
C GLN A 97 4.23 -1.80 -7.30
N ALA A 98 3.13 -2.56 -7.19
CA ALA A 98 3.00 -3.86 -7.83
C ALA A 98 1.54 -4.19 -8.19
N VAL A 99 1.31 -4.67 -9.41
CA VAL A 99 0.04 -5.29 -9.83
C VAL A 99 0.02 -6.72 -9.34
N ILE A 100 -1.00 -7.09 -8.59
CA ILE A 100 -1.18 -8.45 -8.06
C ILE A 100 -2.05 -9.24 -9.05
N ARG A 101 -1.57 -10.38 -9.55
CA ARG A 101 -2.33 -11.26 -10.47
C ARG A 101 -2.55 -12.62 -9.84
N ARG A 102 -3.79 -13.08 -9.80
CA ARG A 102 -4.11 -14.44 -9.35
C ARG A 102 -3.73 -15.47 -10.39
N ARG A 103 -3.74 -16.74 -9.97
CA ARG A 103 -3.47 -17.89 -10.83
C ARG A 103 -4.43 -18.00 -12.02
N ASP A 104 -5.67 -17.54 -11.88
CA ASP A 104 -6.68 -17.52 -12.94
C ASP A 104 -6.44 -16.41 -13.99
N GLY A 105 -5.41 -15.59 -13.82
CA GLY A 105 -5.06 -14.49 -14.71
C GLY A 105 -5.87 -13.22 -14.45
N ASN A 106 -6.88 -13.27 -13.58
CA ASN A 106 -7.61 -12.08 -13.18
C ASN A 106 -6.71 -11.22 -12.27
N PRO A 107 -6.54 -9.93 -12.58
CA PRO A 107 -5.88 -9.03 -11.65
C PRO A 107 -6.71 -8.95 -10.36
N LEU A 108 -6.03 -9.05 -9.21
CA LEU A 108 -6.59 -8.63 -7.93
C LEU A 108 -6.59 -7.11 -7.89
N THR A 109 -7.40 -6.50 -8.75
CA THR A 109 -7.59 -5.05 -8.80
C THR A 109 -6.29 -4.28 -9.12
N PRO A 110 -6.33 -3.06 -9.70
CA PRO A 110 -5.09 -2.31 -9.91
C PRO A 110 -4.38 -1.99 -8.57
N PRO A 111 -3.03 -1.85 -8.60
CA PRO A 111 -2.20 -1.58 -7.44
C PRO A 111 -2.66 -0.36 -6.66
N LEU A 112 -2.41 -0.43 -5.36
CA LEU A 112 -2.36 0.68 -4.41
C LEU A 112 -1.50 1.84 -4.97
N ILE A 113 -2.17 2.76 -5.67
CA ILE A 113 -1.81 4.14 -5.94
C ILE A 113 -3.11 4.90 -5.69
N LEU A 114 -3.02 6.19 -5.34
CA LEU A 114 -4.15 7.11 -5.27
C LEU A 114 -4.76 7.40 -6.66
N GLU A 115 -4.75 6.41 -7.55
CA GLU A 115 -5.37 6.43 -8.85
C GLU A 115 -6.12 5.11 -9.06
N THR A 116 -7.39 5.20 -9.42
CA THR A 116 -8.26 4.05 -9.69
C THR A 116 -9.07 4.31 -10.95
N CYS A 117 -9.77 3.29 -11.46
CA CYS A 117 -10.60 3.44 -12.65
C CYS A 117 -12.07 3.09 -12.38
N PRO A 118 -13.02 3.94 -12.82
CA PRO A 118 -14.45 3.75 -12.59
C PRO A 118 -14.94 2.37 -13.00
N GLY A 119 -15.44 1.60 -12.03
CA GLY A 119 -15.97 0.25 -12.19
C GLY A 119 -15.06 -0.84 -11.65
N ASP A 120 -13.80 -0.51 -11.34
CA ASP A 120 -12.90 -1.41 -10.62
C ASP A 120 -13.34 -1.47 -9.16
N GLU A 121 -13.02 -2.56 -8.48
CA GLU A 121 -13.14 -2.60 -7.04
C GLU A 121 -12.01 -1.77 -6.40
N ILE A 122 -12.15 -1.33 -5.16
CA ILE A 122 -11.03 -0.74 -4.41
C ILE A 122 -10.83 -1.54 -3.12
N ILE A 123 -9.61 -2.03 -2.90
CA ILE A 123 -9.18 -2.61 -1.64
C ILE A 123 -8.23 -1.65 -0.95
N ILE A 124 -8.65 -1.07 0.17
CA ILE A 124 -7.79 -0.26 1.04
C ILE A 124 -7.32 -1.14 2.19
N ARG A 125 -6.00 -1.28 2.32
CA ARG A 125 -5.35 -1.98 3.44
C ARG A 125 -4.92 -0.93 4.43
N LEU A 126 -5.76 -0.72 5.43
CA LEU A 126 -5.55 0.30 6.46
C LEU A 126 -4.82 -0.34 7.63
N LEU A 127 -3.69 0.24 8.04
CA LEU A 127 -2.94 -0.17 9.22
C LEU A 127 -2.63 1.06 10.06
N ASP A 128 -2.63 0.88 11.37
CA ASP A 128 -2.26 1.93 12.32
C ASP A 128 -1.16 1.45 13.25
N GLY A 129 -0.02 2.13 13.19
CA GLY A 129 1.11 1.93 14.10
C GLY A 129 1.16 2.93 15.24
N ALA A 130 0.21 3.88 15.33
CA ALA A 130 0.25 5.03 16.20
C ALA A 130 0.16 4.65 17.68
N HIS A 131 0.78 5.50 18.50
CA HIS A 131 1.24 5.15 19.84
C HIS A 131 0.29 5.60 20.96
N GLU A 132 -0.67 6.48 20.68
CA GLU A 132 -1.47 7.12 21.73
C GLU A 132 -2.91 7.49 21.33
N GLU A 133 -3.24 7.60 20.03
CA GLU A 133 -4.54 8.08 19.56
C GLU A 133 -5.19 7.09 18.59
N GLN A 134 -6.53 7.08 18.59
CA GLN A 134 -7.33 6.39 17.58
C GLN A 134 -7.53 7.31 16.38
N HIS A 135 -7.50 6.76 15.17
CA HIS A 135 -7.78 7.51 13.96
C HIS A 135 -9.08 7.04 13.31
N ALA A 136 -9.75 7.92 12.57
CA ALA A 136 -11.00 7.59 11.88
C ALA A 136 -10.87 7.82 10.38
N PHE A 137 -10.57 6.79 9.60
CA PHE A 137 -10.43 6.91 8.15
C PHE A 137 -11.78 7.14 7.47
N ASN A 138 -11.84 8.12 6.58
CA ASN A 138 -13.00 8.43 5.75
C ASN A 138 -12.59 8.55 4.28
N LEU A 139 -13.48 8.14 3.37
CA LEU A 139 -13.34 8.37 1.94
C LEU A 139 -14.63 8.96 1.40
N THR A 140 -14.55 10.21 0.96
CA THR A 140 -15.72 11.02 0.62
C THR A 140 -16.54 10.35 -0.48
N GLY A 141 -17.85 10.25 -0.31
CA GLY A 141 -18.76 9.74 -1.34
C GLY A 141 -18.74 8.21 -1.54
N LEU A 142 -17.88 7.49 -0.83
CA LEU A 142 -17.75 6.03 -0.93
C LEU A 142 -18.05 5.35 0.40
N SER A 143 -18.58 4.14 0.30
CA SER A 143 -18.90 3.29 1.44
C SER A 143 -18.50 1.84 1.17
N TRP A 144 -18.26 1.09 2.24
CA TRP A 144 -17.85 -0.31 2.21
C TRP A 144 -18.59 -1.10 3.27
N ARG A 145 -18.58 -2.43 3.15
CA ARG A 145 -19.12 -3.31 4.20
C ARG A 145 -18.18 -3.28 5.40
N ARG A 146 -18.73 -3.08 6.60
CA ARG A 146 -17.97 -3.09 7.87
C ARG A 146 -17.20 -4.40 8.05
N GLU A 147 -17.85 -5.54 7.79
CA GLU A 147 -17.23 -6.85 7.78
C GLU A 147 -17.04 -7.33 6.33
N ILE A 148 -15.79 -7.44 5.86
CA ILE A 148 -15.47 -7.77 4.45
C ILE A 148 -16.00 -9.13 4.00
N ALA A 149 -16.17 -10.08 4.93
CA ALA A 149 -16.59 -11.45 4.65
C ALA A 149 -18.12 -11.64 4.73
N ASP A 150 -18.87 -10.68 5.28
CA ASP A 150 -20.32 -10.78 5.44
C ASP A 150 -21.06 -9.83 4.48
N PRO A 151 -21.74 -10.37 3.45
CA PRO A 151 -22.54 -9.58 2.52
C PRO A 151 -23.67 -8.78 3.18
N HIS A 152 -24.14 -9.22 4.35
CA HIS A 152 -25.24 -8.59 5.10
C HIS A 152 -24.75 -7.55 6.11
N SER A 153 -23.43 -7.40 6.27
CA SER A 153 -22.86 -6.38 7.14
C SER A 153 -23.36 -4.99 6.73
N PRO A 154 -23.61 -4.08 7.69
CA PRO A 154 -23.94 -2.70 7.37
C PRO A 154 -22.82 -2.05 6.54
N LEU A 155 -23.22 -1.05 5.74
CA LEU A 155 -22.28 -0.16 5.09
C LEU A 155 -21.73 0.83 6.11
N ALA A 156 -20.45 1.14 5.98
CA ALA A 156 -19.75 2.18 6.71
C ALA A 156 -19.08 3.13 5.71
N ALA A 157 -19.08 4.41 6.05
CA ALA A 157 -18.32 5.45 5.33
C ALA A 157 -17.12 5.96 6.16
N SER A 158 -16.96 5.42 7.37
CA SER A 158 -15.88 5.73 8.29
C SER A 158 -15.39 4.45 8.95
N GLN A 159 -14.07 4.32 9.11
CA GLN A 159 -13.44 3.21 9.84
C GLN A 159 -12.56 3.80 10.94
N THR A 160 -12.99 3.64 12.19
CA THR A 160 -12.11 3.86 13.33
C THR A 160 -11.06 2.75 13.36
N ILE A 161 -9.81 3.13 13.55
CA ILE A 161 -8.67 2.25 13.70
C ILE A 161 -7.88 2.71 14.93
N GLY A 162 -7.52 1.77 15.77
CA GLY A 162 -6.70 2.00 16.96
C GLY A 162 -5.32 1.37 16.82
N ILE A 163 -4.57 1.52 17.90
CA ILE A 163 -3.18 1.06 18.04
C ILE A 163 -3.03 -0.39 17.58
N SER A 164 -2.14 -0.61 16.61
CA SER A 164 -1.76 -1.94 16.12
C SER A 164 -2.90 -2.74 15.49
N GLU A 165 -3.89 -2.06 14.92
CA GLU A 165 -4.96 -2.69 14.16
C GLU A 165 -4.68 -2.69 12.65
N ALA A 166 -5.31 -3.62 11.95
CA ALA A 166 -5.29 -3.70 10.50
C ALA A 166 -6.68 -4.05 9.94
N PHE A 167 -7.15 -3.26 8.99
CA PHE A 167 -8.43 -3.46 8.32
C PHE A 167 -8.26 -3.57 6.81
N ASN A 168 -9.13 -4.36 6.18
CA ASN A 168 -9.22 -4.46 4.73
C ASN A 168 -10.59 -3.92 4.31
N LEU A 169 -10.62 -2.73 3.71
CA LEU A 169 -11.85 -2.08 3.27
C LEU A 169 -12.08 -2.44 1.81
N ARG A 170 -13.22 -3.06 1.51
CA ARG A 170 -13.61 -3.47 0.16
C ARG A 170 -14.73 -2.59 -0.37
N ILE A 171 -14.43 -1.75 -1.34
CA ILE A 171 -15.37 -0.84 -1.98
C ILE A 171 -15.77 -1.44 -3.33
N THR A 172 -16.98 -1.97 -3.40
CA THR A 172 -17.61 -2.46 -4.64
C THR A 172 -18.69 -1.49 -5.15
N GLN A 173 -18.92 -0.39 -4.43
CA GLN A 173 -19.84 0.66 -4.85
C GLN A 173 -19.32 1.27 -6.15
N LYS A 174 -20.21 1.44 -7.14
CA LYS A 174 -19.84 2.14 -8.38
C LYS A 174 -19.50 3.59 -8.06
N TYR A 175 -18.39 4.06 -8.61
CA TYR A 175 -17.93 5.44 -8.47
C TYR A 175 -17.69 6.07 -9.83
N ALA A 176 -17.89 7.38 -9.90
CA ALA A 176 -17.65 8.16 -11.10
C ALA A 176 -16.16 8.53 -11.21
N PRO A 177 -15.68 8.89 -12.41
CA PRO A 177 -14.40 9.56 -12.53
C PRO A 177 -14.39 10.88 -11.75
N GLY A 178 -13.25 11.21 -11.15
CA GLY A 178 -13.09 12.43 -10.34
C GLY A 178 -12.15 12.25 -9.15
N ASP A 179 -11.92 13.33 -8.41
CA ASP A 179 -11.07 13.35 -7.24
C ASP A 179 -11.91 13.15 -5.96
N TYR A 180 -11.57 12.13 -5.18
CA TYR A 180 -12.21 11.80 -3.91
C TYR A 180 -11.26 12.13 -2.76
N LEU A 181 -11.71 12.96 -1.82
CA LEU A 181 -10.94 13.25 -0.62
C LEU A 181 -10.99 12.04 0.33
N TYR A 182 -9.83 11.48 0.66
CA TYR A 182 -9.68 10.66 1.85
C TYR A 182 -9.07 11.50 2.98
N TYR A 183 -9.54 11.28 4.20
CA TYR A 183 -9.06 12.03 5.35
C TYR A 183 -9.30 11.24 6.63
N PHE A 184 -8.53 11.56 7.66
CA PHE A 184 -8.78 11.09 9.00
C PHE A 184 -9.61 12.12 9.77
N GLY A 185 -10.72 11.66 10.35
CA GLY A 185 -11.81 12.50 10.84
C GLY A 185 -11.58 13.12 12.22
N GLY A 186 -10.49 12.76 12.91
CA GLY A 186 -10.01 13.53 14.05
C GLY A 186 -9.73 14.95 13.61
N ILE A 187 -10.20 15.95 14.36
CA ILE A 187 -9.98 17.35 13.98
C ILE A 187 -8.49 17.68 13.94
N ASP A 188 -7.72 17.10 14.86
CA ASP A 188 -6.27 17.21 14.91
C ASP A 188 -5.62 16.46 13.73
N ASP A 189 -6.10 15.26 13.37
CA ASP A 189 -5.63 14.51 12.19
C ASP A 189 -5.74 15.33 10.91
N ALA A 190 -6.92 15.89 10.65
CA ALA A 190 -7.16 16.71 9.46
C ALA A 190 -6.30 17.97 9.46
N TRP A 191 -6.15 18.63 10.62
CA TRP A 191 -5.32 19.83 10.77
C TRP A 191 -3.83 19.55 10.56
N LEU A 192 -3.34 18.40 11.02
CA LEU A 192 -1.95 17.96 10.92
C LEU A 192 -1.61 17.36 9.54
N GLY A 193 -2.59 17.24 8.65
CA GLY A 193 -2.36 16.86 7.25
C GLY A 193 -2.60 15.38 6.94
N LEU A 194 -3.30 14.63 7.78
CA LEU A 194 -3.69 13.24 7.52
C LEU A 194 -4.89 13.19 6.55
N TRP A 195 -4.65 13.64 5.32
CA TRP A 195 -5.61 13.62 4.23
C TRP A 195 -4.90 13.58 2.88
N GLY A 196 -5.64 13.22 1.85
CA GLY A 196 -5.16 13.26 0.47
C GLY A 196 -6.28 12.97 -0.52
N ILE A 197 -5.92 12.83 -1.79
CA ILE A 197 -6.87 12.66 -2.88
C ILE A 197 -6.70 11.27 -3.47
N LEU A 198 -7.76 10.51 -3.58
CA LEU A 198 -7.90 9.35 -4.45
C LEU A 198 -8.51 9.81 -5.78
N ARG A 199 -7.77 9.70 -6.88
CA ARG A 199 -8.22 10.11 -8.21
C ARG A 199 -8.79 8.93 -8.99
N ALA A 200 -10.03 9.00 -9.44
CA ALA A 200 -10.63 8.04 -10.36
C ALA A 200 -10.55 8.55 -11.80
N ASN A 201 -9.76 7.90 -12.65
CA ASN A 201 -9.53 8.34 -14.02
C ASN A 201 -10.58 7.75 -14.99
N ALA A 202 -11.27 8.57 -15.77
CA ALA A 202 -12.15 8.10 -16.85
C ALA A 202 -11.37 7.96 -18.17
N GLY A 203 -11.47 6.81 -18.83
CA GLY A 203 -11.39 6.71 -20.28
C GLY A 203 -10.01 6.44 -20.91
N GLU A 204 -10.08 5.94 -22.15
CA GLU A 204 -9.00 5.42 -23.00
C GLU A 204 -8.03 6.47 -23.61
N TRP A 205 -6.96 5.96 -24.20
CA TRP A 205 -5.71 6.56 -24.74
C TRP A 205 -5.66 8.06 -25.07
N ILE A 206 -4.59 8.70 -24.59
CA ILE A 206 -3.84 9.70 -25.38
C ILE A 206 -2.51 9.06 -25.78
N GLU A 207 -2.38 8.71 -27.06
CA GLU A 207 -1.10 8.30 -27.66
C GLU A 207 -0.41 9.56 -28.20
N VAL A 208 0.78 9.89 -27.67
CA VAL A 208 1.66 10.91 -28.24
C VAL A 208 2.96 10.24 -28.65
N THR A 209 3.13 10.06 -29.95
CA THR A 209 4.39 9.60 -30.55
C THR A 209 5.21 10.83 -30.96
N LEU A 210 6.34 11.06 -30.30
CA LEU A 210 7.31 12.09 -30.67
C LEU A 210 8.46 11.44 -31.45
N HIS A 211 8.59 11.78 -32.74
CA HIS A 211 9.77 11.43 -33.53
C HIS A 211 10.81 12.53 -33.42
N ASN A 212 12.03 12.17 -32.99
CA ASN A 212 13.18 13.04 -33.09
C ASN A 212 13.75 12.99 -34.52
N LEU A 213 13.58 14.06 -35.30
CA LEU A 213 14.13 14.20 -36.65
C LEU A 213 15.37 15.10 -36.69
N PHE A 214 16.09 15.26 -35.58
CA PHE A 214 17.36 15.98 -35.58
C PHE A 214 18.41 15.19 -36.37
N ASP A 215 18.65 15.61 -37.60
CA ASP A 215 19.83 15.24 -38.39
C ASP A 215 20.89 16.35 -38.24
N PRO A 216 22.05 16.08 -37.61
CA PRO A 216 23.11 17.07 -37.45
C PRO A 216 23.72 17.55 -38.78
N GLU A 217 23.51 16.83 -39.90
CA GLU A 217 24.02 17.23 -41.21
C GLU A 217 23.09 18.17 -41.98
N HIS A 218 21.80 18.30 -41.60
CA HIS A 218 20.80 19.11 -42.30
C HIS A 218 19.95 19.98 -41.35
N PRO A 219 20.47 21.10 -40.84
CA PRO A 219 19.70 21.99 -39.96
C PRO A 219 18.64 22.79 -40.73
N TRP A 220 17.40 22.78 -40.25
CA TRP A 220 16.32 23.63 -40.76
C TRP A 220 16.42 25.04 -40.17
N ASN A 221 16.37 26.08 -41.01
CA ASN A 221 16.36 27.48 -40.57
C ASN A 221 15.02 27.82 -39.92
N ILE A 222 14.99 27.92 -38.59
CA ILE A 222 13.83 28.39 -37.83
C ILE A 222 14.07 29.81 -37.34
N LEU A 223 13.20 30.73 -37.77
CA LEU A 223 13.06 32.08 -37.23
C LEU A 223 12.32 31.99 -35.87
N ILE A 224 12.87 32.64 -34.85
CA ILE A 224 12.61 32.53 -33.41
C ILE A 224 11.16 32.89 -32.99
N ILE A 225 10.52 32.05 -32.14
CA ILE A 225 9.74 32.42 -30.91
C ILE A 225 9.85 31.24 -29.88
N PRO A 226 9.98 31.47 -28.55
CA PRO A 226 10.63 30.52 -27.62
C PRO A 226 9.67 29.59 -26.84
N ARG A 227 10.25 28.48 -26.35
CA ARG A 227 9.75 27.43 -25.40
C ARG A 227 9.08 26.18 -26.00
N SER A 228 9.89 25.14 -26.18
CA SER A 228 9.78 23.79 -25.54
C SER A 228 10.39 22.72 -26.46
N LEU A 229 11.55 22.15 -26.05
CA LEU A 229 11.97 20.84 -26.53
C LEU A 229 11.14 19.81 -25.77
N TRP A 230 10.46 18.93 -26.51
CA TRP A 230 9.47 18.01 -25.99
C TRP A 230 10.07 16.87 -25.17
N THR A 231 9.45 16.57 -24.03
CA THR A 231 9.37 15.22 -23.46
C THR A 231 8.08 15.15 -22.64
N LEU A 232 7.11 14.32 -23.04
CA LEU A 232 5.89 14.06 -22.28
C LEU A 232 5.86 12.58 -21.87
N SER A 233 5.70 12.31 -20.58
CA SER A 233 5.60 10.97 -19.99
C SER A 233 4.32 10.90 -19.16
N THR A 234 3.36 10.09 -19.58
CA THR A 234 2.14 9.77 -18.83
C THR A 234 1.90 8.26 -18.92
N SER A 235 1.56 7.62 -17.78
CA SER A 235 1.07 6.23 -17.81
C SER A 235 0.26 5.86 -16.55
N LEU A 236 -1.06 5.71 -16.73
CA LEU A 236 -1.89 4.72 -16.03
C LEU A 236 -2.83 4.13 -17.10
N LEU A 237 -2.92 2.80 -17.19
CA LEU A 237 -3.72 2.10 -18.20
C LEU A 237 -4.94 1.48 -17.52
N CYS A 238 -6.13 1.89 -17.94
CA CYS A 238 -7.39 1.28 -17.53
C CYS A 238 -8.22 0.96 -18.76
N GLY A 239 -8.39 -0.34 -19.03
CA GLY A 239 -9.21 -0.83 -20.14
C GLY A 239 -10.53 -1.37 -19.62
N TYR A 240 -11.62 -1.05 -20.31
CA TYR A 240 -12.90 -1.75 -20.19
C TYR A 240 -13.18 -2.52 -21.49
N PRO A 241 -13.81 -3.69 -21.45
CA PRO A 241 -14.35 -4.35 -22.64
C PRO A 241 -15.55 -3.61 -23.24
#